data_AF-A0A7C2TVB7-F1
#
_entry.id   AF-A0A7C2TVB7-F1
#
_cell.length_a   1.000
_cell.length_b   1.000
_cell.length_c   1.000
_cell.angle_alpha   90.00
_cell.angle_beta   90.00
_cell.angle_gamma   90.00
#
_symmetry.space_group_name_H-M   'P 1'
#
loop_
_entity.id
_entity.type
_entity.pdbx_description
1 polymer ?
#
loop_
_entity_poly.entity_id
_entity_poly.type
_entity_poly.pdbx_seq_one_letter_code
_entity_poly.pdbx_strand_id
1 'polypeptide(L)'
;MTKTKKNQKTRLVRATRMRTPKPRCGLCGKTTRLIQTPCCGQWICNDQQNYVLFSYARNSCQRNHDRFTLCSSHYHEKHKGDWQTCAQCKKNFETEMYVWYGTNEYNFEKLENPPSYEPTKCAQCGKVIALGTDGYSMNGGKYFCWDCSEVRRKITAWN
;
A
#
# COMPACT_ATOMS: atom_id res chain seq x y z
N MET A 1 -9.31 -77.51 -6.40
CA MET A 1 -9.37 -76.30 -7.26
C MET A 1 -10.04 -75.17 -6.50
N THR A 2 -9.44 -73.97 -6.55
CA THR A 2 -9.98 -72.60 -6.30
C THR A 2 -10.63 -72.31 -4.92
N LYS A 3 -9.92 -71.68 -3.97
CA LYS A 3 -9.78 -70.21 -3.74
C LYS A 3 -11.16 -69.50 -3.70
N THR A 4 -11.56 -68.75 -2.66
CA THR A 4 -10.91 -67.53 -2.17
C THR A 4 -11.64 -67.00 -0.92
N LYS A 5 -10.92 -66.75 0.18
CA LYS A 5 -11.36 -65.89 1.30
C LYS A 5 -11.37 -64.44 0.82
N LYS A 6 -12.50 -63.72 0.87
CA LYS A 6 -12.53 -62.27 0.59
C LYS A 6 -12.84 -61.46 1.85
N ASN A 7 -11.77 -60.88 2.37
CA ASN A 7 -11.68 -59.86 3.40
C ASN A 7 -12.75 -58.76 3.24
N GLN A 8 -13.67 -58.65 4.20
CA GLN A 8 -14.44 -57.44 4.46
C GLN A 8 -13.55 -56.44 5.23
N LYS A 9 -12.57 -55.86 4.53
CA LYS A 9 -11.78 -54.74 5.06
C LYS A 9 -12.54 -53.44 4.81
N THR A 10 -13.02 -52.87 5.92
CA THR A 10 -12.95 -51.43 6.23
C THR A 10 -13.48 -50.47 5.14
N ARG A 11 -14.77 -50.11 5.27
CA ARG A 11 -15.36 -48.92 4.67
C ARG A 11 -14.73 -47.68 5.31
N LEU A 12 -13.59 -47.26 4.77
CA LEU A 12 -12.90 -46.02 5.15
C LEU A 12 -13.85 -44.84 4.91
N VAL A 13 -14.28 -44.22 5.99
CA VAL A 13 -14.94 -42.92 6.01
C VAL A 13 -13.96 -41.94 5.37
N ARG A 14 -14.24 -41.53 4.13
CA ARG A 14 -13.45 -40.55 3.39
C ARG A 14 -13.72 -39.18 4.02
N ALA A 15 -12.98 -38.87 5.09
CA ALA A 15 -12.96 -37.54 5.67
C ALA A 15 -12.60 -36.54 4.57
N THR A 16 -13.55 -35.69 4.19
CA THR A 16 -13.36 -34.59 3.26
C THR A 16 -12.36 -33.64 3.89
N ARG A 17 -11.08 -33.82 3.60
CA ARG A 17 -10.02 -32.89 4.00
C ARG A 17 -10.36 -31.56 3.31
N MET A 18 -10.97 -30.63 4.06
CA MET A 18 -11.25 -29.30 3.56
C MET A 18 -9.94 -28.73 3.02
N ARG A 19 -9.86 -28.54 1.70
CA ARG A 19 -8.70 -27.91 1.08
C ARG A 19 -8.63 -26.50 1.61
N THR A 20 -7.58 -26.17 2.34
CA THR A 20 -7.30 -24.78 2.70
C THR A 20 -7.24 -23.96 1.42
N PRO A 21 -8.00 -22.85 1.32
CA PRO A 21 -7.97 -22.02 0.13
C PRO A 21 -6.54 -21.53 -0.10
N LYS A 22 -6.08 -21.63 -1.35
CA LYS A 22 -4.75 -21.13 -1.72
C LYS A 22 -4.68 -19.62 -1.44
N PRO A 23 -3.56 -19.13 -0.90
CA PRO A 23 -3.40 -17.70 -0.64
C PRO A 23 -3.52 -16.88 -1.94
N ARG A 24 -4.03 -15.66 -1.81
CA ARG A 24 -4.19 -14.69 -2.89
C ARG A 24 -3.73 -13.32 -2.40
N CYS A 25 -3.23 -12.49 -3.31
CA CYS A 25 -2.96 -11.09 -3.04
C CYS A 25 -4.26 -10.40 -2.67
N GLY A 26 -4.36 -9.80 -1.49
CA GLY A 26 -5.57 -9.11 -1.07
C GLY A 26 -5.82 -7.78 -1.80
N LEU A 27 -4.84 -7.23 -2.53
CA LEU A 27 -5.02 -6.00 -3.31
C LEU A 27 -5.43 -6.25 -4.77
N CYS A 28 -4.85 -7.27 -5.43
CA CYS A 28 -5.09 -7.51 -6.85
C CYS A 28 -5.60 -8.92 -7.20
N GLY A 29 -5.78 -9.79 -6.21
CA GLY A 29 -6.34 -11.14 -6.39
C GLY A 29 -5.42 -12.20 -7.02
N LYS A 30 -4.22 -11.82 -7.48
CA LYS A 30 -3.23 -12.77 -8.03
C LYS A 30 -2.87 -13.86 -7.01
N THR A 31 -2.59 -15.07 -7.49
CA THR A 31 -2.33 -16.24 -6.64
C THR A 31 -0.89 -16.75 -6.69
N THR A 32 -0.02 -16.08 -7.44
CA THR A 32 1.37 -16.48 -7.67
C THR A 32 2.32 -15.42 -7.14
N ARG A 33 3.53 -15.83 -6.73
CA ARG A 33 4.58 -14.96 -6.20
C ARG A 33 4.03 -14.03 -5.11
N LEU A 34 3.63 -14.62 -3.99
CA LEU A 34 3.06 -13.89 -2.85
C LEU A 34 4.06 -13.86 -1.68
N ILE A 35 3.94 -12.83 -0.87
CA ILE A 35 4.62 -12.65 0.41
C ILE A 35 3.60 -12.15 1.45
N GLN A 36 3.82 -12.45 2.73
CA GLN A 36 3.04 -11.83 3.80
C GLN A 36 3.67 -10.50 4.20
N THR A 37 2.85 -9.47 4.37
CA THR A 37 3.31 -8.17 4.84
C THR A 37 3.76 -8.27 6.30
N PRO A 38 4.90 -7.69 6.68
CA PRO A 38 5.35 -7.73 8.07
C PRO A 38 4.48 -6.84 8.99
N CYS A 39 3.86 -5.80 8.45
CA CYS A 39 3.06 -4.83 9.19
C CYS A 39 1.66 -5.34 9.59
N CYS A 40 0.98 -6.11 8.73
CA CYS A 40 -0.41 -6.55 8.97
C CYS A 40 -0.67 -8.03 8.62
N GLY A 41 0.34 -8.80 8.23
CA GLY A 41 0.23 -10.24 7.96
C GLY A 41 -0.57 -10.61 6.71
N GLN A 42 -0.94 -9.64 5.89
CA GLN A 42 -1.76 -9.86 4.70
C GLN A 42 -0.92 -10.43 3.55
N TRP A 43 -1.51 -11.34 2.77
CA TRP A 43 -0.86 -11.85 1.56
C TRP A 43 -0.91 -10.80 0.44
N ILE A 44 0.25 -10.48 -0.14
CA ILE A 44 0.42 -9.48 -1.20
C ILE A 44 1.40 -9.98 -2.27
N CYS A 45 1.38 -9.39 -3.47
CA CYS A 45 2.35 -9.75 -4.52
C CYS A 45 3.78 -9.39 -4.11
N ASN A 46 4.70 -10.34 -4.28
CA ASN A 46 6.13 -10.15 -4.12
C ASN A 46 6.75 -9.63 -5.43
N ASP A 47 6.49 -8.36 -5.72
CA ASP A 47 6.76 -7.74 -7.03
C ASP A 47 7.60 -6.46 -6.98
N GLN A 48 8.15 -6.08 -5.81
CA GLN A 48 8.93 -4.86 -5.60
C GLN A 48 10.12 -4.74 -6.56
N GLN A 49 10.79 -5.86 -6.81
CA GLN A 49 11.97 -5.98 -7.69
C GLN A 49 11.67 -5.66 -9.15
N ASN A 50 10.40 -5.67 -9.57
CA ASN A 50 10.01 -5.32 -10.93
C ASN A 50 9.78 -3.81 -11.10
N TYR A 51 9.88 -3.03 -10.02
CA TYR A 51 9.71 -1.58 -10.08
C TYR A 51 10.95 -0.92 -10.71
N VAL A 52 10.73 -0.16 -11.78
CA VAL A 52 11.79 0.64 -12.41
C VAL A 52 11.87 1.99 -11.70
N LEU A 53 13.07 2.36 -11.22
CA LEU A 53 13.29 3.65 -10.56
C LEU A 53 12.89 4.81 -11.50
N PHE A 54 12.29 5.86 -10.94
CA PHE A 54 11.75 7.02 -11.68
C PHE A 54 10.62 6.72 -12.70
N SER A 55 10.07 5.50 -12.75
CA SER A 55 8.89 5.21 -13.58
C SER A 55 7.58 5.73 -12.98
N TYR A 56 7.54 5.97 -11.67
CA TYR A 56 6.34 6.33 -10.90
C TYR A 56 5.18 5.34 -11.07
N ALA A 57 5.47 4.12 -11.53
CA ALA A 57 4.45 3.10 -11.80
C ALA A 57 3.81 2.60 -10.50
N ARG A 58 2.49 2.42 -10.54
CA ARG A 58 1.69 1.86 -9.43
C ARG A 58 1.41 0.35 -9.64
N ASN A 59 2.28 -0.34 -10.35
CA ASN A 59 2.10 -1.74 -10.74
C ASN A 59 2.67 -2.77 -9.74
N SER A 60 3.23 -2.32 -8.62
CA SER A 60 3.78 -3.19 -7.56
C SER A 60 2.95 -3.09 -6.28
N CYS A 61 2.26 -4.18 -5.94
CA CYS A 61 1.36 -4.19 -4.79
C CYS A 61 2.14 -4.01 -3.49
N GLN A 62 3.21 -4.79 -3.29
CA GLN A 62 3.99 -4.70 -2.05
C GLN A 62 4.64 -3.33 -1.91
N ARG A 63 5.23 -2.79 -2.97
CA ARG A 63 5.89 -1.48 -2.90
C ARG A 63 4.90 -0.36 -2.59
N ASN A 64 3.72 -0.39 -3.23
CA ASN A 64 2.72 0.64 -2.99
C ASN A 64 2.14 0.54 -1.58
N HIS A 65 1.86 -0.67 -1.10
CA HIS A 65 1.43 -0.87 0.29
C HIS A 65 2.50 -0.39 1.28
N ASP A 66 3.77 -0.71 1.02
CA ASP A 66 4.91 -0.31 1.85
C ASP A 66 5.10 1.21 1.90
N ARG A 67 5.05 1.89 0.74
CA ARG A 67 5.36 3.32 0.64
C ARG A 67 4.17 4.25 0.93
N PHE A 68 2.94 3.81 0.69
CA PHE A 68 1.78 4.69 0.61
C PHE A 68 0.70 4.38 1.64
N THR A 69 0.98 3.63 2.70
CA THR A 69 -0.01 3.35 3.75
C THR A 69 0.48 3.75 5.13
N LEU A 70 -0.45 4.18 5.98
CA LEU A 70 -0.16 4.43 7.39
C LEU A 70 0.23 3.15 8.13
N CYS A 71 -0.37 2.01 7.77
CA CYS A 71 -0.04 0.70 8.33
C CYS A 71 1.46 0.37 8.19
N SER A 72 2.01 0.50 6.98
CA SER A 72 3.43 0.22 6.74
C SER A 72 4.34 1.24 7.38
N SER A 73 4.01 2.53 7.28
CA SER A 73 4.80 3.59 7.94
C SER A 73 4.83 3.41 9.46
N HIS A 74 3.69 3.14 10.09
CA HIS A 74 3.59 2.89 11.53
C HIS A 74 4.47 1.73 11.98
N TYR A 75 4.52 0.65 11.20
CA TYR A 75 5.39 -0.49 11.45
C TYR A 75 6.88 -0.13 11.34
N HIS A 76 7.29 0.55 10.27
CA HIS A 76 8.71 0.92 10.04
C HIS A 76 9.25 1.90 11.07
N GLU A 77 8.43 2.86 11.50
CA GLU A 77 8.75 3.81 12.57
C GLU A 77 8.63 3.19 13.97
N LYS A 78 8.18 1.93 14.07
CA LYS A 78 8.04 1.17 15.33
C LYS A 78 7.19 1.87 16.37
N HIS A 79 6.14 2.55 15.93
CA HIS A 79 5.17 3.15 16.83
C HIS A 79 4.40 2.07 17.60
N LYS A 80 4.00 2.39 18.83
CA LYS A 80 3.19 1.48 19.67
C LYS A 80 1.71 1.63 19.37
N GLY A 81 0.94 0.57 19.61
CA GLY A 81 -0.52 0.55 19.43
C GLY A 81 -0.93 0.46 17.97
N ASP A 82 -2.17 0.85 17.69
CA ASP A 82 -2.78 0.77 16.36
C ASP A 82 -2.50 2.04 15.55
N TRP A 83 -2.25 1.89 14.25
CA TRP A 83 -1.92 3.01 13.37
C TRP A 83 -3.10 3.99 13.22
N GLN A 84 -4.33 3.49 13.30
CA GLN A 84 -5.58 4.26 13.15
C GLN A 84 -5.72 5.35 14.23
N THR A 85 -5.22 5.07 15.44
CA THR A 85 -5.31 5.97 16.60
C THR A 85 -3.95 6.59 16.98
N CYS A 86 -2.90 6.29 16.21
CA CYS A 86 -1.54 6.72 16.50
C CYS A 86 -1.35 8.23 16.27
N ALA A 87 -1.19 8.98 17.36
CA ALA A 87 -0.94 10.42 17.32
C ALA A 87 0.36 10.80 16.61
N GLN A 88 1.37 9.91 16.61
CA GLN A 88 2.64 10.14 15.89
C GLN A 88 2.42 10.03 14.37
N CYS A 89 1.70 9.01 13.90
CA CYS A 89 1.32 8.91 12.48
C CYS A 89 0.55 10.15 12.01
N LYS A 90 -0.35 10.69 12.83
CA LYS A 90 -1.08 11.92 12.48
C LYS A 90 -0.19 13.16 12.36
N LYS A 91 0.92 13.22 13.09
CA LYS A 91 1.84 14.38 13.12
C LYS A 91 2.95 14.31 12.07
N ASN A 92 3.32 13.10 11.64
CA ASN A 92 4.46 12.90 10.73
C ASN A 92 4.18 13.29 9.27
N PHE A 93 2.92 13.60 8.93
CA PHE A 93 2.49 13.92 7.57
C PHE A 93 1.63 15.17 7.55
N GLU A 94 1.63 15.86 6.40
CA GLU A 94 0.59 16.82 6.08
C GLU A 94 -0.79 16.18 6.18
N THR A 95 -1.81 16.93 6.60
CA THR A 95 -3.14 16.36 6.84
C THR A 95 -3.71 15.67 5.59
N GLU A 96 -3.53 16.28 4.41
CA GLU A 96 -3.92 15.67 3.12
C GLU A 96 -3.22 14.32 2.88
N MET A 97 -1.91 14.24 3.16
CA MET A 97 -1.13 13.01 3.01
C MET A 97 -1.52 11.94 4.02
N TYR A 98 -1.74 12.32 5.27
CA TYR A 98 -2.23 11.43 6.32
C TYR A 98 -3.57 10.79 5.91
N VAL A 99 -4.50 11.62 5.42
CA VAL A 99 -5.81 11.14 4.95
C VAL A 99 -5.64 10.20 3.76
N TRP A 100 -4.84 10.57 2.76
CA TRP A 100 -4.65 9.73 1.58
C TRP A 100 -3.97 8.40 1.94
N TYR A 101 -2.92 8.40 2.77
CA TYR A 101 -2.26 7.18 3.24
C TYR A 101 -3.18 6.27 4.07
N GLY A 102 -4.15 6.85 4.79
CA GLY A 102 -5.12 6.10 5.57
C GLY A 102 -6.29 5.53 4.76
N THR A 103 -6.55 6.03 3.54
CA THR A 103 -7.81 5.74 2.83
C THR A 103 -7.68 5.23 1.39
N ASN A 104 -6.46 5.28 0.81
CA ASN A 104 -6.24 4.84 -0.57
C ASN A 104 -6.42 3.32 -0.78
N GLU A 105 -6.31 2.90 -2.04
CA GLU A 105 -6.55 1.54 -2.52
C GLU A 105 -5.51 0.49 -2.09
N TYR A 106 -4.37 0.90 -1.53
CA TYR A 106 -3.34 -0.03 -1.05
C TYR A 106 -3.56 -0.46 0.41
N ASN A 107 -4.60 0.06 1.05
CA ASN A 107 -4.97 -0.28 2.41
C ASN A 107 -5.88 -1.52 2.45
N PHE A 108 -5.60 -2.44 3.37
CA PHE A 108 -6.49 -3.55 3.71
C PHE A 108 -7.59 -3.13 4.70
N GLU A 109 -7.27 -2.16 5.55
CA GLU A 109 -8.19 -1.48 6.46
C GLU A 109 -8.07 0.01 6.23
N LYS A 110 -9.19 0.72 6.15
CA LYS A 110 -9.21 2.16 5.89
C LYS A 110 -9.48 2.95 7.17
N LEU A 111 -8.91 4.14 7.25
CA LEU A 111 -9.19 5.11 8.29
C LEU A 111 -10.66 5.54 8.19
N GLU A 112 -11.46 5.26 9.21
CA GLU A 112 -12.91 5.46 9.16
C GLU A 112 -13.33 6.93 9.21
N ASN A 113 -12.63 7.72 10.03
CA ASN A 113 -12.97 9.13 10.28
C ASN A 113 -11.77 10.03 9.96
N PRO A 114 -11.36 10.13 8.68
CA PRO A 114 -10.24 10.99 8.30
C PRO A 114 -10.58 12.46 8.60
N PRO A 115 -9.62 13.26 9.13
CA PRO A 115 -9.83 14.68 9.31
C PRO A 115 -10.08 15.40 7.98
N SER A 116 -10.88 16.46 8.00
CA SER A 116 -10.99 17.38 6.86
C SER A 116 -9.70 18.20 6.70
N TYR A 117 -9.42 18.63 5.48
CA TYR A 117 -8.28 19.49 5.17
C TYR A 117 -8.63 20.44 4.02
N GLU A 118 -7.94 21.57 3.98
CA GLU A 118 -7.96 22.45 2.82
C GLU A 118 -7.05 21.88 1.72
N PRO A 119 -7.53 21.76 0.46
CA PRO A 119 -6.71 21.22 -0.61
C PRO A 119 -5.41 22.01 -0.81
N THR A 120 -4.30 21.30 -0.96
CA THR A 120 -3.03 21.95 -1.25
C THR A 120 -3.07 22.63 -2.62
N LYS A 121 -2.59 23.87 -2.70
CA LYS A 121 -2.55 24.65 -3.94
C LYS A 121 -1.13 25.05 -4.30
N CYS A 122 -0.84 25.11 -5.60
CA CYS A 122 0.39 25.66 -6.10
C CYS A 122 0.51 27.14 -5.73
N ALA A 123 1.60 27.51 -5.07
CA ALA A 123 1.86 28.88 -4.64
C ALA A 123 2.10 29.87 -5.81
N GLN A 124 2.29 29.38 -7.03
CA GLN A 124 2.50 30.21 -8.22
C GLN A 124 1.23 30.36 -9.06
N CYS A 125 0.57 29.26 -9.43
CA CYS A 125 -0.58 29.29 -10.35
C CYS A 125 -1.93 28.99 -9.68
N GLY A 126 -1.96 28.66 -8.38
CA GLY A 126 -3.20 28.39 -7.64
C GLY A 126 -3.85 27.04 -7.92
N LYS A 127 -3.34 26.25 -8.88
CA LYS A 127 -3.83 24.90 -9.20
C LYS A 127 -3.79 24.00 -7.96
N VAL A 128 -4.85 23.22 -7.75
CA VAL A 128 -4.89 22.18 -6.71
C VAL A 128 -3.87 21.08 -7.04
N ILE A 129 -3.10 20.64 -6.05
CA ILE A 129 -2.10 19.57 -6.14
C ILE A 129 -2.58 18.45 -5.23
N ALA A 130 -2.79 17.25 -5.76
CA ALA A 130 -3.04 16.08 -4.95
C ALA A 130 -1.72 15.52 -4.41
N LEU A 131 -1.37 15.82 -3.15
CA LEU A 131 -0.05 15.49 -2.59
C LEU A 131 0.27 13.99 -2.61
N GLY A 132 -0.75 13.14 -2.54
CA GLY A 132 -0.58 11.68 -2.57
C GLY A 132 -0.23 11.13 -3.96
N THR A 133 -0.55 11.86 -5.03
CA THR A 133 -0.52 11.31 -6.39
C THR A 133 0.22 12.12 -7.43
N ASP A 134 0.28 13.44 -7.27
CA ASP A 134 0.82 14.36 -8.26
C ASP A 134 2.32 14.62 -8.06
N GLY A 135 3.00 15.02 -9.13
CA GLY A 135 4.36 15.53 -9.06
C GLY A 135 4.37 16.98 -8.56
N TYR A 136 5.15 17.25 -7.51
CA TYR A 136 5.33 18.59 -6.96
C TYR A 136 6.74 18.79 -6.39
N SER A 137 7.08 20.04 -6.11
CA SER A 137 8.26 20.38 -5.30
C SER A 137 7.88 21.28 -4.13
N MET A 138 8.64 21.21 -3.05
CA MET A 138 8.49 22.10 -1.90
C MET A 138 9.69 23.06 -1.81
N ASN A 139 9.41 24.33 -1.50
CA ASN A 139 10.45 25.29 -1.16
C ASN A 139 9.90 26.32 -0.15
N GLY A 140 10.57 26.49 0.99
CA GLY A 140 10.18 27.44 2.03
C GLY A 140 8.74 27.25 2.54
N GLY A 141 8.32 26.00 2.74
CA GLY A 141 6.96 25.65 3.19
C GLY A 141 5.87 25.84 2.12
N LYS A 142 6.22 26.19 0.88
CA LYS A 142 5.28 26.35 -0.23
C LYS A 142 5.36 25.19 -1.21
N TYR A 143 4.22 24.83 -1.79
CA TYR A 143 4.09 23.78 -2.79
C TYR A 143 4.02 24.35 -4.20
N PHE A 144 4.69 23.69 -5.15
CA PHE A 144 4.71 24.05 -6.56
C PHE A 144 4.35 22.83 -7.40
N CYS A 145 3.40 22.97 -8.34
CA CYS A 145 3.07 21.89 -9.25
C CYS A 145 4.25 21.61 -10.19
N TRP A 146 4.28 20.42 -10.78
CA TRP A 146 5.32 19.98 -11.72
C TRP A 146 5.72 21.06 -12.74
N ASP A 147 4.74 21.67 -13.41
CA ASP A 147 4.96 22.68 -14.44
C ASP A 147 5.70 23.92 -13.89
N CYS A 148 5.25 24.44 -12.75
CA CYS A 148 5.90 25.59 -12.09
C CYS A 148 7.26 25.23 -11.50
N SER A 149 7.44 24.00 -11.01
CA SER A 149 8.71 23.50 -10.51
C SER A 149 9.78 23.44 -11.60
N GLU A 150 9.44 22.98 -12.80
CA GLU A 150 10.37 22.96 -13.93
C GLU A 150 10.78 24.37 -14.37
N VAL A 151 9.83 25.30 -14.44
CA VAL A 151 10.11 26.71 -14.77
C VAL A 151 11.10 27.31 -13.77
N ARG A 152 10.90 27.09 -12.46
CA ARG A 152 11.82 27.59 -11.43
C ARG A 152 13.22 27.02 -11.54
N ARG A 153 13.36 25.71 -11.80
CA ARG A 153 14.69 25.07 -11.97
C ARG A 153 15.48 25.68 -13.12
N LYS A 154 14.80 26.03 -14.22
CA LYS A 154 15.43 26.69 -15.37
C LYS A 154 15.92 28.09 -15.00
N ILE A 155 15.17 28.87 -14.23
CA ILE A 155 15.60 30.22 -13.82
C ILE A 155 16.81 30.18 -12.88
N THR A 156 16.89 29.21 -11.97
CA THR A 156 17.98 29.12 -10.99
C THR A 156 19.26 28.47 -11.50
N ALA A 157 19.24 27.84 -12.68
CA ALA A 157 20.41 27.14 -13.24
C ALA A 157 21.34 28.04 -14.07
N TRP A 158 20.99 29.31 -14.26
CA TRP A 158 21.76 30.30 -15.06
C TRP A 158 22.19 31.53 -14.24
N ASN A 159 22.13 31.45 -12.91
CA ASN A 159 22.67 32.46 -11.99
C ASN A 159 23.78 31.86 -11.15
#